data_AF-A0AAN8F3L6-F1
#
_entry.id   AF-A0AAN8F3L6-F1
#
_cell.length_a   1.000
_cell.length_b   1.000
_cell.length_c   1.000
_cell.angle_alpha   90.00
_cell.angle_beta   90.00
_cell.angle_gamma   90.00
#
_symmetry.space_group_name_H-M   'P 1'
#
loop_
_entity.id
_entity.type
_entity.pdbx_description
1 polymer ?
#
loop_
_entity_poly.entity_id
_entity_poly.type
_entity_poly.pdbx_seq_one_letter_code
_entity_poly.pdbx_strand_id
1 'polypeptide(L)'
;CIDGACANASFQCINTTTGEVCCELSQIAPAAAGTTPACIDQVNPKTGRSDCQYKARQCVDPKYRDVMQAQCPRTCGFCEIGGSTLAPVPVGECRDLLNPATSKSDCADRFQYCQDPIYRDLMAQQCPLTCGYCGV
;
A
#
# COMPACT_ATOMS: atom_id res chain seq x y z
N CYS A 1 19.33 -15.10 -18.78
CA CYS A 1 20.28 -15.93 -18.01
C CYS A 1 20.08 -17.39 -18.38
N ILE A 2 20.98 -18.31 -18.03
CA ILE A 2 20.74 -19.76 -18.22
C ILE A 2 20.70 -20.38 -16.83
N ASP A 3 19.53 -20.91 -16.44
CA ASP A 3 19.26 -21.48 -15.11
C ASP A 3 19.65 -20.58 -13.93
N GLY A 4 19.36 -19.28 -14.03
CA GLY A 4 19.65 -18.30 -12.96
C GLY A 4 21.12 -17.93 -12.80
N ALA A 5 22.01 -18.44 -13.66
CA ALA A 5 23.44 -18.17 -13.61
C ALA A 5 23.93 -17.41 -14.86
N CYS A 6 25.00 -16.63 -14.66
CA CYS A 6 25.78 -16.00 -15.72
C CYS A 6 27.10 -16.72 -15.88
N ALA A 7 27.59 -16.84 -17.12
CA ALA A 7 28.83 -17.56 -17.44
C ALA A 7 30.09 -16.95 -16.80
N ASN A 8 30.01 -15.69 -16.34
CA ASN A 8 31.10 -14.98 -15.71
C ASN A 8 30.69 -14.57 -14.28
N ALA A 9 31.58 -14.81 -13.31
CA ALA A 9 31.39 -14.47 -11.90
C ALA A 9 31.30 -12.94 -11.65
N SER A 10 31.77 -12.12 -12.58
CA SER A 10 31.63 -10.65 -12.53
C SER A 10 30.28 -10.14 -13.04
N PHE A 11 29.38 -11.03 -13.44
CA PHE A 11 28.06 -10.71 -13.98
C PHE A 11 26.97 -11.30 -13.09
N GLN A 12 25.91 -10.54 -12.87
CA GLN A 12 24.74 -10.94 -12.10
C GLN A 12 23.52 -11.01 -13.01
N CYS A 13 22.69 -12.02 -12.78
CA CYS A 13 21.40 -12.14 -13.46
C CYS A 13 20.42 -11.11 -12.89
N ILE A 14 19.85 -10.27 -13.74
CA ILE A 14 18.82 -9.30 -13.37
C ILE A 14 17.54 -9.58 -14.17
N ASN A 15 16.39 -9.35 -13.53
CA ASN A 15 15.08 -9.49 -14.16
C ASN A 15 14.63 -8.11 -14.68
N THR A 16 14.45 -7.97 -15.98
CA THR A 16 13.91 -6.77 -16.62
C THR A 16 12.51 -7.04 -17.17
N THR A 17 11.78 -6.00 -17.56
CA THR A 17 10.49 -6.12 -18.25
C THR A 17 10.57 -6.88 -19.58
N THR A 18 11.78 -7.06 -20.12
CA THR A 18 12.04 -7.82 -21.34
C THR A 18 12.62 -9.22 -21.08
N GLY A 19 12.74 -9.63 -19.81
CA GLY A 19 13.21 -10.95 -19.40
C GLY A 19 14.51 -10.90 -18.59
N GLU A 20 15.11 -12.07 -18.38
CA GLU A 20 16.33 -12.18 -17.57
C GLU A 20 17.60 -11.96 -18.41
N VAL A 21 18.40 -10.97 -18.03
CA VAL A 21 19.66 -10.63 -18.71
C VAL A 21 20.84 -10.65 -17.73
N CYS A 22 22.02 -11.02 -18.22
CA CYS A 22 23.26 -10.96 -17.44
C CYS A 22 23.90 -9.58 -17.59
N CYS A 23 24.04 -8.86 -16.48
CA CYS A 23 24.66 -7.54 -16.43
C CYS A 23 25.91 -7.56 -15.55
N GLU A 24 26.89 -6.73 -15.88
CA GLU A 24 28.12 -6.61 -15.11
C GLU A 24 27.84 -5.95 -13.75
N LEU A 25 28.38 -6.51 -12.67
CA LEU A 25 28.19 -6.01 -11.29
C LEU A 25 28.53 -4.52 -11.13
N SER A 26 29.51 -4.02 -11.89
CA SER A 26 29.95 -2.63 -11.89
C SER A 26 28.94 -1.65 -12.53
N GLN A 27 28.06 -2.16 -13.40
CA GLN A 27 27.05 -1.39 -14.14
C GLN A 27 25.66 -1.52 -13.52
N ILE A 28 25.49 -2.46 -12.60
CA ILE A 28 24.28 -2.61 -11.82
C ILE A 28 24.30 -1.53 -10.75
N ALA A 29 23.61 -0.42 -11.03
CA ALA A 29 23.22 0.48 -9.96
C ALA A 29 22.42 -0.36 -8.95
N PRO A 30 22.66 -0.22 -7.62
CA PRO A 30 21.76 -0.82 -6.65
C PRO A 30 20.37 -0.35 -7.07
N ALA A 31 19.45 -1.30 -7.31
CA ALA A 31 18.04 -0.97 -7.47
C ALA A 31 17.78 0.01 -6.34
N ALA A 32 17.46 1.28 -6.67
CA ALA A 32 17.19 2.29 -5.67
C ALA A 32 16.24 1.58 -4.72
N ALA A 33 16.74 1.24 -3.53
CA ALA A 33 15.96 0.53 -2.54
C ALA A 33 14.81 1.49 -2.37
N GLY A 34 13.68 1.16 -3.00
CA GLY A 34 12.62 2.11 -3.22
C GLY A 34 12.33 2.59 -1.83
N THR A 35 12.78 3.80 -1.52
CA THR A 35 12.61 4.37 -0.20
C THR A 35 11.12 4.43 -0.15
N THR A 36 10.49 3.45 0.51
CA THR A 36 9.04 3.30 0.49
C THR A 36 8.57 4.69 0.83
N PRO A 37 7.97 5.44 -0.13
CA PRO A 37 7.68 6.84 0.08
C PRO A 37 6.89 6.85 1.37
N ALA A 38 7.34 7.65 2.34
CA ALA A 38 6.78 7.63 3.68
C ALA A 38 5.26 7.61 3.49
N CYS A 39 4.60 6.57 4.00
CA CYS A 39 3.19 6.29 3.76
C CYS A 39 2.38 7.34 4.51
N ILE A 40 2.37 8.55 3.96
CA ILE A 40 1.81 9.77 4.51
C ILE A 40 1.32 10.59 3.32
N ASP A 41 0.11 11.11 3.43
CA ASP A 41 -0.43 11.99 2.41
C ASP A 41 0.31 13.33 2.45
N GLN A 42 0.66 13.83 1.28
CA GLN A 42 1.31 15.11 1.13
C GLN A 42 0.35 16.24 1.49
N VAL A 43 0.91 17.30 2.06
CA VAL A 43 0.18 18.53 2.38
C VAL A 43 0.42 19.56 1.30
N ASN A 44 -0.62 20.32 0.99
CA ASN A 44 -0.52 21.44 0.08
C ASN A 44 0.39 22.52 0.71
N PRO A 45 1.49 22.93 0.05
CA PRO A 45 2.45 23.88 0.62
C PRO A 45 1.84 25.25 0.95
N LYS A 46 0.72 25.62 0.32
CA LYS A 46 0.06 26.90 0.52
C LYS A 46 -0.90 26.89 1.70
N THR A 47 -1.52 25.75 2.01
CA THR A 47 -2.55 25.64 3.05
C THR A 47 -2.08 24.83 4.26
N GLY A 48 -0.97 24.10 4.15
CA GLY A 48 -0.47 23.20 5.18
C GLY A 48 -1.38 22.00 5.46
N ARG A 49 -2.40 21.77 4.64
CA ARG A 49 -3.39 20.68 4.81
C ARG A 49 -3.34 19.72 3.63
N SER A 50 -3.65 18.45 3.88
CA SER A 50 -3.76 17.46 2.81
C SER A 50 -5.10 17.60 2.10
N ASP A 51 -5.05 17.69 0.76
CA ASP A 51 -6.24 17.74 -0.10
C ASP A 51 -6.75 16.32 -0.44
N CYS A 52 -6.05 15.27 0.01
CA CYS A 52 -6.30 13.89 -0.36
C CYS A 52 -7.70 13.41 0.05
N GLN A 53 -8.22 13.86 1.19
CA GLN A 53 -9.58 13.55 1.66
C GLN A 53 -10.65 13.95 0.62
N TYR A 54 -10.47 15.08 -0.06
CA TYR A 54 -11.40 15.58 -1.07
C TYR A 54 -11.17 14.95 -2.45
N LYS A 55 -10.01 14.30 -2.65
CA LYS A 55 -9.59 13.70 -3.91
C LYS A 55 -9.62 12.18 -3.90
N ALA A 56 -10.12 11.54 -2.85
CA ALA A 56 -10.19 10.08 -2.74
C ALA A 56 -10.87 9.38 -3.93
N ARG A 57 -11.85 10.02 -4.59
CA ARG A 57 -12.46 9.48 -5.83
C ARG A 57 -11.49 9.34 -7.01
N GLN A 58 -10.38 10.07 -7.00
CA GLN A 58 -9.36 10.03 -8.05
C GLN A 58 -8.43 8.83 -7.88
N CYS A 59 -8.46 8.12 -6.75
CA CYS A 59 -7.67 6.92 -6.52
C CYS A 59 -8.04 5.77 -7.49
N VAL A 60 -9.29 5.72 -7.96
CA VAL A 60 -9.76 4.67 -8.90
C VAL A 60 -9.67 5.09 -10.36
N ASP A 61 -9.37 6.35 -10.64
CA ASP A 61 -9.25 6.85 -12.00
C ASP A 61 -7.80 6.62 -12.50
N PRO A 62 -7.60 5.81 -13.56
CA PRO A 62 -6.27 5.50 -14.07
C PRO A 62 -5.49 6.75 -14.51
N LYS A 63 -6.18 7.82 -14.92
CA LYS A 63 -5.54 9.08 -15.31
C LYS A 63 -4.85 9.77 -14.14
N TYR A 64 -5.35 9.58 -12.92
CA TYR A 64 -4.84 10.24 -11.72
C TYR A 64 -4.04 9.30 -10.81
N ARG A 65 -3.93 8.01 -11.18
CA ARG A 65 -3.30 6.97 -10.36
C ARG A 65 -1.88 7.32 -9.91
N ASP A 66 -1.03 7.75 -10.84
CA ASP A 66 0.37 8.08 -10.53
C ASP A 66 0.48 9.29 -9.59
N VAL A 67 -0.36 10.30 -9.81
CA VAL A 67 -0.42 11.49 -8.96
C VAL A 67 -0.92 11.12 -7.57
N MET A 68 -1.96 10.30 -7.48
CA MET A 68 -2.53 9.86 -6.22
C MET A 68 -1.59 8.90 -5.46
N GLN A 69 -0.78 8.11 -6.16
CA GLN A 69 0.27 7.30 -5.56
C GLN A 69 1.40 8.15 -4.97
N ALA A 70 1.76 9.26 -5.62
CA ALA A 70 2.78 10.16 -5.08
C ALA A 70 2.25 11.06 -3.94
N GLN A 71 1.05 11.62 -4.12
CA GLN A 71 0.50 12.67 -3.26
C GLN A 71 -0.38 12.14 -2.14
N CYS A 72 -1.10 11.04 -2.39
CA CYS A 72 -2.11 10.50 -1.50
C CYS A 72 -1.93 8.98 -1.25
N PRO A 73 -0.70 8.49 -0.99
CA PRO A 73 -0.45 7.07 -0.90
C PRO A 73 -1.25 6.41 0.24
N ARG A 74 -1.49 7.10 1.36
CA ARG A 74 -2.32 6.54 2.45
C ARG A 74 -3.79 6.58 2.08
N THR A 75 -4.29 7.74 1.66
CA THR A 75 -5.70 7.92 1.34
C THR A 75 -6.17 6.93 0.26
N CYS A 76 -5.30 6.63 -0.70
CA CYS A 76 -5.61 5.68 -1.77
C CYS A 76 -5.20 4.23 -1.49
N GLY A 77 -4.56 3.96 -0.34
CA GLY A 77 -4.05 2.62 -0.02
C GLY A 77 -2.96 2.13 -0.96
N PHE A 78 -2.20 3.03 -1.59
CA PHE A 78 -1.10 2.69 -2.50
C PHE A 78 0.22 2.42 -1.79
N CYS A 79 0.30 2.65 -0.48
CA CYS A 79 1.49 2.33 0.29
C CYS A 79 1.36 1.00 1.05
N GLU A 80 2.47 0.26 1.05
CA GLU A 80 2.67 -0.92 1.87
C GLU A 80 3.00 -0.49 3.29
N ILE A 81 2.15 -0.85 4.25
CA ILE A 81 2.52 -0.81 5.67
C ILE A 81 3.04 -2.22 6.00
N GLY A 82 4.36 -2.42 5.85
CA GLY A 82 5.01 -3.67 6.28
C GLY A 82 4.96 -4.85 5.30
N GLY A 83 5.14 -4.61 3.99
CA GLY A 83 5.40 -5.68 3.00
C GLY A 83 4.20 -6.57 2.65
N SER A 84 2.97 -6.11 2.92
CA SER A 84 1.77 -6.74 2.37
C SER A 84 1.23 -5.87 1.24
N THR A 85 1.20 -6.45 0.04
CA THR A 85 0.55 -5.90 -1.14
C THR A 85 -0.96 -5.81 -0.87
N LEU A 86 -1.43 -4.66 -0.37
CA LEU A 86 -2.85 -4.39 -0.26
C LEU A 86 -3.38 -4.11 -1.66
N ALA A 87 -4.00 -5.13 -2.25
CA ALA A 87 -4.92 -4.93 -3.36
C ALA A 87 -5.98 -3.88 -2.93
N PRO A 88 -6.48 -3.04 -3.85
CA PRO A 88 -7.56 -2.12 -3.56
C PRO A 88 -8.69 -2.88 -2.87
N VAL A 89 -9.11 -2.41 -1.69
CA VAL A 89 -10.27 -2.99 -1.00
C VAL A 89 -11.43 -2.91 -1.99
N PRO A 90 -12.02 -4.05 -2.41
CA PRO A 90 -13.20 -4.00 -3.25
C PRO A 90 -14.30 -3.34 -2.43
N VAL A 91 -14.81 -2.22 -2.92
CA VAL A 91 -16.06 -1.63 -2.42
C VAL A 91 -17.15 -2.67 -2.71
N GLY A 92 -17.52 -3.47 -1.70
CA GLY A 92 -18.49 -4.54 -1.86
C GLY A 92 -18.49 -5.59 -0.74
N GLU A 93 -17.39 -5.79 -0.02
CA GLU A 93 -17.35 -6.71 1.12
C GLU A 93 -17.26 -5.94 2.42
N CYS A 94 -18.42 -5.51 2.94
CA CYS A 94 -18.52 -4.98 4.29
C CYS A 94 -18.29 -6.14 5.29
N ARG A 95 -17.02 -6.39 5.62
CA ARG A 95 -16.63 -7.41 6.59
C ARG A 95 -15.46 -6.94 7.44
N ASP A 96 -15.37 -7.52 8.63
CA ASP A 96 -14.22 -7.34 9.49
C ASP A 96 -13.03 -8.17 9.00
N LEU A 97 -11.83 -7.65 9.22
CA LEU A 97 -10.60 -8.34 8.90
C LEU A 97 -10.31 -9.39 9.97
N LEU A 98 -9.67 -10.47 9.53
CA LEU A 98 -9.20 -11.53 10.41
C LEU A 98 -7.75 -11.23 10.82
N ASN A 99 -7.44 -11.50 12.07
CA ASN A 99 -6.07 -11.51 12.56
C ASN A 99 -5.29 -12.62 11.84
N PRO A 100 -4.17 -12.31 11.13
CA PRO A 100 -3.41 -13.29 10.37
C PRO A 100 -2.86 -14.45 11.21
N ALA A 101 -2.62 -14.23 12.51
CA ALA A 101 -2.07 -15.24 13.40
C ALA A 101 -3.12 -16.21 13.93
N THR A 102 -4.37 -15.77 14.09
CA THR A 102 -5.44 -16.57 14.71
C THR A 102 -6.55 -16.97 13.75
N SER A 103 -6.58 -16.38 12.55
CA SER A 103 -7.68 -16.48 11.58
C SER A 103 -9.05 -16.12 12.18
N LYS A 104 -9.06 -15.29 13.24
CA LYS A 104 -10.27 -14.79 13.91
C LYS A 104 -10.31 -13.28 13.87
N SER A 105 -11.51 -12.71 13.85
CA SER A 105 -11.67 -11.26 13.97
C SER A 105 -11.56 -10.85 15.44
N ASP A 106 -10.67 -9.90 15.73
CA ASP A 106 -10.53 -9.28 17.05
C ASP A 106 -11.51 -8.11 17.24
N CYS A 107 -12.35 -7.83 16.24
CA CYS A 107 -13.19 -6.62 16.20
C CYS A 107 -14.26 -6.59 17.29
N ALA A 108 -14.84 -7.75 17.63
CA ALA A 108 -15.83 -7.85 18.71
C ALA A 108 -15.24 -7.40 20.05
N ASP A 109 -14.01 -7.82 20.37
CA ASP A 109 -13.30 -7.46 21.59
C ASP A 109 -12.82 -6.00 21.59
N ARG A 110 -12.68 -5.42 20.40
CA ARG A 110 -12.17 -4.07 20.16
C ARG A 110 -13.27 -3.05 19.85
N PHE A 111 -14.54 -3.41 20.00
CA PHE A 111 -15.68 -2.55 19.67
C PHE A 111 -15.65 -1.18 20.36
N GLN A 112 -15.14 -1.11 21.60
CA GLN A 112 -15.00 0.16 22.33
C GLN A 112 -14.17 1.21 21.58
N TYR A 113 -13.21 0.77 20.75
CA TYR A 113 -12.35 1.67 19.97
C TYR A 113 -13.05 2.25 18.74
N CYS A 114 -14.24 1.75 18.37
CA CYS A 114 -15.02 2.36 17.30
C CYS A 114 -15.32 3.84 17.64
N GLN A 115 -15.61 4.17 18.89
CA GLN A 115 -15.95 5.54 19.29
C GLN A 115 -14.74 6.39 19.66
N ASP A 116 -13.54 5.80 19.72
CA ASP A 116 -12.32 6.51 20.08
C ASP A 116 -11.75 7.23 18.83
N PRO A 117 -11.61 8.56 18.85
CA PRO A 117 -11.11 9.32 17.70
C PRO A 117 -9.69 8.94 17.27
N ILE A 118 -8.87 8.42 18.18
CA ILE A 118 -7.50 7.98 17.87
C ILE A 118 -7.53 6.68 17.06
N TYR A 119 -8.47 5.80 17.36
CA TYR A 119 -8.57 4.48 16.72
C TYR A 119 -9.60 4.44 15.60
N ARG A 120 -10.38 5.51 15.39
CA ARG A 120 -11.46 5.57 14.40
C ARG A 120 -11.03 5.12 13.01
N ASP A 121 -9.89 5.62 12.53
CA ASP A 121 -9.39 5.29 11.19
C ASP A 121 -8.90 3.83 11.10
N LEU A 122 -8.30 3.32 12.18
CA LEU A 122 -7.90 1.92 12.27
C LEU A 122 -9.13 1.01 12.27
N MET A 123 -10.15 1.36 13.04
CA MET A 123 -11.40 0.60 13.13
C MET A 123 -12.21 0.66 11.84
N ALA A 124 -12.18 1.78 11.11
CA ALA A 124 -12.77 1.89 9.77
C ALA A 124 -12.09 0.99 8.73
N GLN A 125 -10.84 0.61 8.95
CA GLN A 125 -10.12 -0.30 8.06
C GLN A 125 -10.25 -1.76 8.48
N GLN A 126 -10.07 -2.04 9.77
CA GLN A 126 -9.98 -3.39 10.30
C GLN A 126 -11.36 -3.97 10.67
N CYS A 127 -12.27 -3.12 11.11
CA CYS A 127 -13.54 -3.51 11.70
C CYS A 127 -14.74 -2.73 11.12
N PRO A 128 -14.83 -2.53 9.78
CA PRO A 128 -15.83 -1.64 9.22
C PRO A 128 -17.26 -2.17 9.41
N LEU A 129 -17.45 -3.49 9.50
CA LEU A 129 -18.75 -4.10 9.76
C LEU A 129 -19.10 -3.99 11.25
N THR A 130 -18.21 -4.42 12.13
CA THR A 130 -18.41 -4.36 13.58
C THR A 130 -18.68 -2.94 14.08
N CYS A 131 -18.00 -1.94 13.52
CA CYS A 131 -18.20 -0.53 13.90
C CYS A 131 -19.33 0.17 13.15
N GLY A 132 -20.01 -0.50 12.19
CA GLY A 132 -21.05 0.11 11.37
C GLY A 132 -20.56 1.21 10.44
N TYR A 133 -19.29 1.15 10.02
CA TYR A 133 -18.69 2.09 9.07
C TYR A 133 -18.93 1.73 7.61
N CYS A 134 -19.44 0.53 7.35
CA CYS A 134 -19.93 0.10 6.05
C CYS A 134 -21.34 -0.50 6.17
N GLY A 135 -22.07 -0.56 5.05
CA GLY A 135 -23.43 -1.12 5.00
C GLY A 135 -24.53 -0.09 4.72
N VAL A 136 -24.40 0.67 3.63
CA VAL A 136 -25.54 1.26 2.90
C VAL A 136 -25.60 0.67 1.49
#